data_AF-A0A1R1B7K7-F1
#
_entry.id   AF-A0A1R1B7K7-F1
#
_cell.length_a   1.000
_cell.length_b   1.000
_cell.length_c   1.000
_cell.angle_alpha   90.00
_cell.angle_beta   90.00
_cell.angle_gamma   90.00
#
_symmetry.space_group_name_H-M   'P 1'
#
loop_
_entity.id
_entity.type
_entity.pdbx_description
1 polymer ?
#
loop_
_entity_poly.entity_id
_entity_poly.type
_entity_poly.pdbx_seq_one_letter_code
_entity_poly.pdbx_strand_id
1 'polypeptide(L)'
;MSVFQINKENHLQLVYKNNVVIARDGNKLIVVHSKRSIKPLLPFEITKQVYEQWRKRDSRMDFTDTPYNELFTSSVIAQTELECVLDFNKIEFIEN
;
A
#
# COMPACT_ATOMS: atom_id res chain seq x y z
N MET A 1 3.71 -25.55 -7.94
CA MET A 1 3.96 -24.25 -7.27
C MET A 1 2.86 -24.03 -6.26
N SER A 2 3.17 -23.53 -5.06
CA SER A 2 2.14 -23.22 -4.08
C SER A 2 1.41 -21.93 -4.48
N VAL A 3 0.11 -21.84 -4.14
CA VAL A 3 -0.71 -20.63 -4.39
C VAL A 3 -0.06 -19.39 -3.78
N PHE A 4 0.62 -19.54 -2.63
CA PHE A 4 1.40 -18.50 -1.97
C PHE A 4 2.55 -17.95 -2.83
N GLN A 5 3.25 -18.79 -3.59
CA GLN A 5 4.34 -18.34 -4.46
C GLN A 5 3.82 -17.50 -5.63
N ILE A 6 2.70 -17.91 -6.23
CA ILE A 6 2.06 -17.21 -7.35
C ILE A 6 1.57 -15.83 -6.90
N ASN A 7 0.94 -15.75 -5.71
CA ASN A 7 0.45 -14.48 -5.17
C ASN A 7 1.59 -13.50 -4.86
N LYS A 8 2.75 -14.00 -4.39
CA LYS A 8 3.93 -13.18 -4.11
C LYS A 8 4.57 -12.65 -5.41
N GLU A 9 4.67 -13.48 -6.44
CA GLU A 9 5.21 -13.06 -7.75
C GLU A 9 4.31 -12.01 -8.41
N ASN A 10 2.98 -12.19 -8.37
CA ASN A 10 2.02 -11.22 -8.87
C ASN A 10 2.10 -9.88 -8.11
N HIS A 11 2.25 -9.93 -6.79
CA HIS A 11 2.44 -8.73 -5.97
C HIS A 11 3.74 -8.00 -6.35
N LEU A 12 4.86 -8.73 -6.55
CA LEU A 12 6.12 -8.13 -7.00
C LEU A 12 5.96 -7.46 -8.37
N GLN A 13 5.27 -8.08 -9.31
CA GLN A 13 5.01 -7.47 -10.62
C GLN A 13 4.18 -6.18 -10.52
N LEU A 14 3.19 -6.14 -9.61
CA LEU A 14 2.40 -4.93 -9.31
C LEU A 14 3.27 -3.81 -8.74
N VAL A 15 4.16 -4.15 -7.79
CA VAL A 15 5.14 -3.22 -7.20
C VAL A 15 6.07 -2.62 -8.27
N TYR A 16 6.54 -3.43 -9.22
CA TYR A 16 7.42 -2.93 -10.28
C TYR A 16 6.72 -2.00 -11.29
N LYS A 17 5.42 -2.20 -11.54
CA LYS A 17 4.67 -1.44 -12.56
C LYS A 17 4.03 -0.16 -12.02
N ASN A 18 3.70 -0.14 -10.72
CA ASN A 18 2.96 0.95 -10.09
C ASN A 18 3.85 1.81 -9.21
N ASN A 19 3.53 3.10 -9.15
CA ASN A 19 4.16 4.02 -8.21
C ASN A 19 3.64 3.80 -6.79
N VAL A 20 2.40 3.35 -6.63
CA VAL A 20 1.80 3.03 -5.34
C VAL A 20 0.98 1.76 -5.46
N VAL A 21 1.11 0.85 -4.49
CA VAL A 21 0.26 -0.34 -4.39
C VAL A 21 -0.51 -0.28 -3.07
N ILE A 22 -1.81 -0.55 -3.16
CA ILE A 22 -2.74 -0.51 -2.04
C ILE A 22 -3.34 -1.90 -1.84
N ALA A 23 -3.21 -2.43 -0.64
CA ALA A 23 -3.93 -3.62 -0.21
C ALA A 23 -5.28 -3.23 0.41
N ARG A 24 -6.27 -4.10 0.23
CA ARG A 24 -7.56 -3.97 0.92
C ARG A 24 -7.59 -4.94 2.09
N ASP A 25 -8.08 -4.47 3.24
CA ASP A 25 -8.40 -5.31 4.38
C ASP A 25 -9.80 -4.93 4.89
N GLY A 26 -10.81 -5.63 4.38
CA GLY A 26 -12.22 -5.24 4.55
C GLY A 26 -12.49 -3.83 3.99
N ASN A 27 -12.83 -2.89 4.89
CA ASN A 27 -13.08 -1.48 4.54
C ASN A 27 -11.83 -0.59 4.58
N LYS A 28 -10.68 -1.14 4.99
CA LYS A 28 -9.43 -0.40 5.12
C LYS A 28 -8.66 -0.42 3.81
N LEU A 29 -8.08 0.73 3.46
CA LEU A 29 -7.15 0.88 2.36
C LEU A 29 -5.76 1.06 2.95
N ILE A 30 -4.88 0.10 2.70
CA ILE A 30 -3.54 0.07 3.29
C ILE A 30 -2.53 0.27 2.18
N VAL A 31 -1.75 1.33 2.27
CA VAL A 31 -0.64 1.56 1.36
C VAL A 31 0.50 0.62 1.77
N VAL A 32 0.84 -0.30 0.88
CA VAL A 32 1.85 -1.33 1.13
C VAL A 32 3.13 -1.11 0.34
N HIS A 33 3.06 -0.28 -0.71
CA HIS A 33 4.21 0.11 -1.50
C HIS A 33 4.07 1.54 -2.01
N SER A 34 5.19 2.25 -2.03
CA SER A 34 5.39 3.49 -2.77
C SER A 34 6.80 3.47 -3.37
N LYS A 35 6.90 3.81 -4.65
CA LYS A 35 8.19 3.96 -5.36
C LYS A 35 8.94 5.20 -4.90
N ARG A 36 8.21 6.24 -4.49
CA ARG A 36 8.77 7.45 -3.88
C ARG A 36 8.99 7.21 -2.40
N SER A 37 10.07 7.74 -1.86
CA SER A 37 10.25 7.85 -0.42
C SER A 37 9.16 8.76 0.13
N ILE A 38 8.37 8.25 1.08
CA ILE A 38 7.26 8.99 1.66
C ILE A 38 7.28 8.94 3.18
N LYS A 39 6.64 9.91 3.81
CA LYS A 39 6.20 9.84 5.20
C LYS A 39 4.68 9.91 5.26
N PRO A 40 4.01 9.13 6.11
CA PRO A 40 4.58 8.20 7.09
C PRO A 40 5.22 6.95 6.44
N LEU A 41 5.96 6.19 7.24
CA LEU A 41 6.61 4.97 6.79
C LEU A 41 5.57 3.90 6.44
N LEU A 42 5.83 3.15 5.38
CA LEU A 42 4.98 2.03 4.98
C LEU A 42 5.11 0.85 5.95
N PRO A 43 4.04 0.05 6.14
CA PRO A 43 2.68 0.27 5.64
C PRO A 43 1.86 1.23 6.51
N PHE A 44 0.87 1.91 5.92
CA PHE A 44 -0.07 2.77 6.65
C PHE A 44 -1.46 2.79 6.01
N GLU A 45 -2.47 3.13 6.79
CA GLU A 45 -3.87 3.22 6.36
C GLU A 45 -4.18 4.59 5.76
N ILE A 46 -5.00 4.63 4.71
CA ILE A 46 -5.54 5.86 4.13
C ILE A 46 -7.05 5.78 4.04
N THR A 47 -7.71 6.93 4.09
CA THR A 47 -9.14 7.01 3.78
C THR A 47 -9.38 6.95 2.27
N LYS A 48 -10.62 6.66 1.88
CA LYS A 48 -11.04 6.73 0.48
C LYS A 48 -10.82 8.13 -0.13
N GLN A 49 -11.00 9.19 0.66
CA GLN A 49 -10.78 10.57 0.22
C GLN A 49 -9.30 10.82 -0.11
N VAL A 50 -8.40 10.38 0.77
CA VAL A 50 -6.95 10.48 0.54
C VAL A 50 -6.53 9.67 -0.69
N TYR A 51 -7.08 8.47 -0.87
CA TYR A 51 -6.86 7.67 -2.08
C TYR A 51 -7.27 8.43 -3.36
N GLU A 52 -8.48 9.01 -3.38
CA GLU A 52 -8.97 9.75 -4.54
C GLU A 52 -8.12 10.99 -4.86
N GLN A 53 -7.65 11.69 -3.83
CA GLN A 53 -6.73 12.83 -3.99
C GLN A 53 -5.37 12.38 -4.53
N TRP A 54 -4.81 11.30 -3.98
CA TRP A 54 -3.54 10.76 -4.45
C TRP A 54 -3.64 10.27 -5.89
N ARG A 55 -4.71 9.58 -6.26
CA ARG A 55 -4.95 9.10 -7.63
C ARG A 55 -5.04 10.22 -8.65
N LYS A 56 -5.48 11.42 -8.25
CA LYS A 56 -5.45 12.61 -9.12
C LYS A 56 -4.04 13.13 -9.36
N ARG A 57 -3.14 12.96 -8.38
CA ARG A 57 -1.72 13.34 -8.49
C ARG A 57 -0.87 12.28 -9.20
N ASP A 58 -1.13 11.01 -8.94
CA ASP A 58 -0.36 9.88 -9.47
C ASP A 58 -1.27 8.90 -10.22
N SER A 59 -1.04 8.76 -11.52
CA SER A 59 -1.85 7.91 -12.40
C SER A 59 -1.49 6.43 -12.31
N ARG A 60 -0.36 6.07 -11.68
CA ARG A 60 0.12 4.68 -11.55
C ARG A 60 -0.09 4.17 -10.12
N MET A 61 -1.34 4.22 -9.68
CA MET A 61 -1.76 3.63 -8.42
C MET A 61 -2.69 2.47 -8.68
N ASP A 62 -2.45 1.33 -8.03
CA ASP A 62 -3.29 0.15 -8.21
C ASP A 62 -3.54 -0.61 -6.91
N PHE A 63 -4.58 -1.42 -6.93
CA PHE A 63 -4.88 -2.36 -5.86
C PHE A 63 -4.19 -3.69 -6.11
N THR A 64 -3.79 -4.35 -5.03
CA THR A 64 -3.40 -5.76 -5.08
C THR A 64 -4.59 -6.63 -4.67
N ASP A 65 -4.77 -7.74 -5.39
CA ASP A 65 -5.81 -8.74 -5.09
C ASP A 65 -5.50 -9.52 -3.79
N THR A 66 -4.26 -9.47 -3.33
CA THR A 66 -3.83 -10.12 -2.09
C THR A 66 -4.14 -9.23 -0.88
N PRO A 67 -4.92 -9.71 0.10
CA PRO A 67 -5.20 -8.96 1.33
C PRO A 67 -3.93 -8.63 2.11
N TYR A 68 -3.96 -7.51 2.85
CA TYR A 68 -2.81 -7.08 3.66
C TYR A 68 -2.30 -8.18 4.61
N ASN A 69 -3.22 -8.86 5.29
CA ASN A 69 -2.88 -9.92 6.24
C ASN A 69 -2.14 -11.09 5.58
N GLU A 70 -2.42 -11.38 4.31
CA GLU A 70 -1.71 -12.42 3.55
C GLU A 70 -0.35 -11.95 3.03
N LEU A 71 -0.16 -10.65 2.78
CA LEU A 71 1.15 -10.09 2.39
C LEU A 71 2.14 -10.10 3.56
N PHE A 72 1.64 -9.92 4.79
CA PHE A 72 2.44 -9.68 5.99
C PHE A 72 2.28 -10.76 7.09
N THR A 73 1.70 -11.92 6.75
CA THR A 73 1.31 -13.04 7.66
C THR A 73 2.42 -13.57 8.57
N SER A 74 3.68 -13.26 8.31
CA SER A 74 4.84 -13.71 9.12
C SER A 74 5.71 -12.57 9.64
N SER A 75 5.28 -11.33 9.49
CA SER A 75 6.06 -10.15 9.90
C SER A 75 5.49 -9.54 11.18
N VAL A 76 6.38 -9.11 12.08
CA VAL A 76 6.07 -8.42 13.35
C VAL A 76 5.13 -7.21 13.15
N ILE A 77 5.06 -6.69 11.93
CA ILE A 77 4.24 -5.57 11.47
C ILE A 77 2.74 -5.88 11.49
N ALA A 78 2.31 -7.15 11.39
CA ALA A 78 0.91 -7.53 11.43
C ALA A 78 0.23 -7.28 12.79
N GLN A 79 1.01 -7.07 13.85
CA GLN A 79 0.51 -6.78 15.20
C GLN A 79 0.59 -5.30 15.58
N THR A 80 1.08 -4.44 14.68
CA THR A 80 1.25 -3.01 14.94
C THR A 80 0.05 -2.24 14.41
N GLU A 81 -0.50 -1.35 15.24
CA GLU A 81 -1.55 -0.41 14.82
C GLU A 81 -1.00 0.47 13.68
N LEU A 82 -1.57 0.35 12.49
CA LEU A 82 -1.15 1.11 11.32
C LEU A 82 -1.51 2.58 11.51
N GLU A 83 -0.60 3.48 11.15
CA GLU A 83 -0.91 4.91 11.16
C GLU A 83 -2.04 5.19 10.15
N CYS A 84 -3.09 5.87 10.58
CA CYS A 84 -4.20 6.25 9.70
C CYS A 84 -4.04 7.69 9.24
N VAL A 85 -3.75 7.86 7.94
CA VAL A 85 -3.64 9.16 7.29
C VAL A 85 -5.03 9.60 6.80
N LEU A 86 -5.57 10.61 7.48
CA LEU A 86 -6.88 11.18 7.18
C LEU A 86 -6.82 12.34 6.17
N ASP A 87 -5.65 12.97 6.00
CA ASP A 87 -5.43 14.11 5.13
C ASP A 87 -4.23 13.85 4.21
N PHE A 88 -4.40 14.03 2.90
CA PHE A 88 -3.37 13.82 1.90
C PHE A 88 -2.15 14.73 2.11
N ASN A 89 -2.35 15.92 2.70
CA ASN A 89 -1.25 16.84 2.98
C ASN A 89 -0.27 16.32 4.04
N LYS A 90 -0.67 15.29 4.81
CA LYS A 90 0.24 14.61 5.74
C LYS A 90 1.18 13.62 5.04
N ILE A 91 0.96 13.36 3.75
CA ILE A 91 1.84 12.52 2.95
C ILE A 91 2.96 13.38 2.39
N GLU A 92 4.12 13.32 3.03
CA GLU A 92 5.32 13.99 2.53
C GLU A 92 5.98 13.11 1.48
N PHE A 93 6.31 13.69 0.32
CA PHE A 93 7.03 13.02 -0.75
C PHE A 93 8.46 13.53 -0.74
N ILE A 94 9.39 12.67 -0.37
CA ILE A 94 10.82 12.98 -0.36
C ILE A 94 11.35 12.61 -1.75
N GLU A 95 11.62 13.65 -2.55
CA GLU A 95 12.27 13.49 -3.85
C GLU A 95 13.79 13.48 -3.62
N ASN A 96 14.46 12.39 -4.01
CA ASN A 96 15.92 12.30 -4.10
C ASN A 96 16.37 12.67 -5.51
#